data_AF-A0AAN0K3E5-F1
#
_entry.id   AF-A0AAN0K3E5-F1
#
_cell.length_a   1.000
_cell.length_b   1.000
_cell.length_c   1.000
_cell.angle_alpha   90.00
_cell.angle_beta   90.00
_cell.angle_gamma   90.00
#
_symmetry.space_group_name_H-M   'P 1'
#
loop_
_entity.id
_entity.type
_entity.pdbx_description
1 polymer ?
#
loop_
_entity_poly.entity_id
_entity_poly.type
_entity_poly.pdbx_seq_one_letter_code
_entity_poly.pdbx_strand_id
1 'polypeptide(L)'
;MNKDCEHCSSNFKFGGPVWSDPIHDDIFISSLLSDLQETKDRFATNSKMIGMLSMMKEELNNVPFFHDLSQLSSVLHCNVMRMLEMRSALMNQGYGVSSSHTNPQAVKTDAPHSVVWDIMREWVQRNPIKKVSPDSPAACILSKESSTQVS
;
A
#
# COMPACT_ATOMS: atom_id res chain seq x y z
N MET A 1 11.14 22.69 6.25
CA MET A 1 10.17 21.59 6.11
C MET A 1 8.90 22.18 5.50
N ASN A 2 8.54 21.76 4.29
CA ASN A 2 7.30 22.19 3.67
C ASN A 2 6.14 21.68 4.54
N LYS A 3 5.24 22.57 4.96
CA LYS A 3 4.10 22.20 5.82
C LYS A 3 2.92 21.70 5.01
N ASP A 4 2.96 21.88 3.70
CA ASP A 4 1.83 21.60 2.82
C ASP A 4 2.13 20.40 1.94
N CYS A 5 1.11 19.58 1.72
CA CYS A 5 1.17 18.39 0.89
C CYS A 5 1.33 18.78 -0.58
N GLU A 6 2.35 18.23 -1.24
CA GLU A 6 2.60 18.50 -2.66
C GLU A 6 1.50 17.97 -3.59
N HIS A 7 0.62 17.07 -3.13
CA HIS A 7 -0.44 16.48 -3.93
C HIS A 7 -1.78 17.19 -3.77
N CYS A 8 -2.15 17.66 -2.58
CA CYS A 8 -3.44 18.30 -2.32
C CYS A 8 -3.37 19.68 -1.65
N SER A 9 -2.17 20.21 -1.40
CA SER A 9 -1.91 21.49 -0.72
C SER A 9 -2.49 21.61 0.69
N SER A 10 -3.00 20.51 1.27
CA SER A 10 -3.46 20.47 2.66
C SER A 10 -2.27 20.43 3.63
N ASN A 11 -2.46 20.95 4.83
CA ASN A 11 -1.42 20.98 5.84
C ASN A 11 -1.11 19.58 6.42
N PHE A 12 0.17 19.25 6.56
CA PHE A 12 0.61 18.00 7.17
C PHE A 12 0.37 17.99 8.68
N LYS A 13 -0.25 16.91 9.16
CA LYS A 13 -0.29 16.57 10.57
C LYS A 13 0.87 15.63 10.87
N PHE A 14 1.77 16.05 11.77
CA PHE A 14 2.91 15.25 12.17
C PHE A 14 2.52 14.35 13.35
N GLY A 15 2.89 13.07 13.26
CA GLY A 15 2.81 12.11 14.35
C GLY A 15 4.18 11.46 14.57
N GLY A 16 4.61 11.27 15.82
CA GLY A 16 5.86 10.60 16.13
C GLY A 16 6.48 11.04 17.47
N PRO A 17 7.61 10.42 17.87
CA PRO A 17 8.50 9.55 17.09
C PRO A 17 7.95 8.13 16.85
N VAL A 18 8.48 7.44 15.84
CA VAL A 18 8.10 6.07 15.45
C VAL A 18 9.34 5.24 15.11
N TRP A 19 9.24 3.91 15.22
CA TRP A 19 10.25 2.98 14.71
C TRP A 19 10.12 2.88 13.19
N SER A 20 11.19 3.19 12.46
CA SER A 20 11.22 3.20 10.98
C SER A 20 12.07 2.10 10.37
N ASP A 21 12.80 1.36 11.19
CA ASP A 21 13.66 0.26 10.75
C ASP A 21 12.82 -1.01 10.48
N PRO A 22 13.40 -2.01 9.78
CA PRO A 22 12.77 -3.31 9.56
C PRO A 22 12.06 -3.87 10.80
N ILE A 23 10.83 -4.35 10.61
CA ILE A 23 10.00 -4.93 11.68
C ILE A 23 10.05 -6.46 11.67
N HIS A 24 10.59 -7.05 10.60
CA HIS A 24 10.70 -8.50 10.40
C HIS A 24 12.17 -8.93 10.43
N ASP A 25 12.43 -10.09 11.02
CA ASP A 25 13.71 -10.80 10.92
C ASP A 25 13.53 -12.01 10.00
N ASP A 26 14.10 -11.93 8.80
CA ASP A 26 13.92 -12.94 7.74
C ASP A 26 14.49 -14.31 8.13
N ILE A 27 15.55 -14.34 8.94
CA ILE A 27 16.19 -15.57 9.41
C ILE A 27 15.25 -16.25 10.41
N PHE A 28 14.75 -15.49 11.38
CA PHE A 28 13.82 -15.97 12.38
C PHE A 28 12.52 -16.48 11.74
N ILE A 29 11.92 -15.70 10.84
CA ILE A 29 10.67 -16.10 10.15
C ILE A 29 10.89 -17.36 9.33
N SER A 30 12.01 -17.46 8.60
CA SER A 30 12.32 -18.64 7.79
C SER A 30 12.52 -19.89 8.63
N SER A 31 13.23 -19.78 9.76
CA SER A 31 13.42 -20.88 10.70
C SER A 31 12.08 -21.34 11.28
N LEU A 32 11.25 -20.41 11.75
CA LEU A 32 9.96 -20.71 12.36
C LEU A 32 8.98 -21.35 11.35
N LEU A 33 9.00 -20.91 10.09
CA LEU A 33 8.23 -21.54 9.02
C LEU A 33 8.63 -23.00 8.80
N SER A 34 9.92 -23.30 8.80
CA SER A 34 10.44 -24.67 8.67
C SER A 34 9.93 -25.57 9.80
N ASP A 35 10.08 -25.09 11.05
CA ASP A 35 9.65 -25.84 12.25
C ASP A 35 8.14 -26.12 12.23
N LEU A 36 7.32 -25.16 11.81
CA LEU A 36 5.87 -25.32 11.73
C LEU A 36 5.45 -26.29 10.63
N GLN A 37 6.16 -26.33 9.51
CA GLN A 37 5.92 -27.28 8.43
C GLN A 37 6.25 -28.72 8.83
N GLU A 38 7.21 -28.92 9.72
CA GLU A 38 7.55 -30.24 10.29
C GLU A 38 6.60 -30.66 11.42
N THR A 39 5.99 -29.70 12.12
CA THR A 39 5.15 -29.95 13.31
C THR A 39 3.66 -29.70 13.07
N LYS A 40 3.13 -30.10 11.91
CA LYS A 40 1.76 -29.79 11.43
C LYS A 40 0.65 -30.04 12.46
N ASP A 41 0.74 -31.11 13.24
CA ASP A 41 -0.31 -31.52 14.19
C ASP A 41 -0.09 -31.00 15.62
N ARG A 42 0.99 -30.26 15.87
CA ARG A 42 1.31 -29.75 17.21
C ARG A 42 0.36 -28.66 17.68
N PHE A 43 -0.20 -27.89 16.74
CA PHE A 43 -1.07 -26.77 17.04
C PHE A 43 -2.33 -26.80 16.17
N ALA A 44 -3.50 -26.62 16.78
CA ALA A 44 -4.77 -26.51 16.04
C ALA A 44 -4.78 -25.33 15.04
N THR A 45 -3.93 -24.33 15.26
CA THR A 45 -3.78 -23.13 14.43
C THR A 45 -2.58 -23.18 13.49
N ASN A 46 -1.91 -24.34 13.33
CA ASN A 46 -0.68 -24.44 12.54
C ASN A 46 -0.84 -23.86 11.12
N SER A 47 -1.91 -24.22 10.41
CA SER A 47 -2.21 -23.67 9.08
C SER A 47 -2.32 -22.14 9.04
N LYS A 48 -2.89 -21.52 10.08
CA LYS A 48 -2.99 -20.06 10.20
C LYS A 48 -1.63 -19.42 10.48
N MET A 49 -0.81 -20.06 11.32
CA MET A 49 0.54 -19.56 11.62
C MET A 49 1.45 -19.61 10.39
N ILE A 50 1.41 -20.71 9.62
CA ILE A 50 2.10 -20.81 8.34
C ILE A 50 1.62 -19.70 7.40
N GLY A 51 0.31 -19.53 7.24
CA GLY A 51 -0.23 -18.47 6.38
C GLY A 51 0.24 -17.07 6.78
N MET A 52 0.21 -16.74 8.07
CA MET A 52 0.65 -15.44 8.59
C MET A 52 2.15 -15.20 8.35
N LEU A 53 2.99 -16.18 8.68
CA LEU A 53 4.44 -16.07 8.52
C LEU A 53 4.86 -16.03 7.05
N SER A 54 4.17 -16.77 6.17
CA SER A 54 4.39 -16.67 4.73
C SER A 54 4.09 -15.26 4.22
N MET A 55 3.00 -14.64 4.67
CA MET A 55 2.66 -13.25 4.33
C MET A 55 3.71 -12.26 4.84
N MET A 56 4.19 -12.43 6.09
CA MET A 56 5.25 -11.59 6.66
C MET A 56 6.57 -11.74 5.88
N LYS A 57 6.90 -12.95 5.44
CA LYS A 57 8.12 -13.23 4.66
C LYS A 57 8.12 -12.58 3.27
N GLU A 58 6.95 -12.43 2.66
CA GLU A 58 6.79 -11.76 1.37
C GLU A 58 6.63 -10.23 1.51
N GLU A 59 6.53 -9.72 2.74
CA GLU A 59 6.32 -8.29 3.01
C GLU A 59 7.62 -7.49 2.83
N LEU A 60 7.55 -6.34 2.16
CA LEU A 60 8.69 -5.44 2.00
C LEU A 60 9.17 -4.92 3.37
N ASN A 61 10.40 -5.30 3.72
CA ASN A 61 10.97 -5.03 5.05
C ASN A 61 11.63 -3.64 5.14
N ASN A 62 12.05 -3.06 4.01
CA ASN A 62 12.63 -1.72 3.91
C ASN A 62 11.58 -0.60 3.79
N VAL A 63 10.29 -0.94 3.82
CA VAL A 63 9.17 0.01 3.72
C VAL A 63 8.37 -0.02 5.03
N PRO A 64 8.47 1.03 5.89
CA PRO A 64 7.90 0.99 7.24
C PRO A 64 6.37 1.08 7.27
N PHE A 65 5.77 1.78 6.29
CA PHE A 65 4.32 2.02 6.23
C PHE A 65 3.71 1.45 4.95
N PHE A 66 2.39 1.56 4.81
CA PHE A 66 1.64 1.09 3.65
C PHE A 66 0.59 2.10 3.21
N HIS A 67 0.14 1.96 1.97
CA HIS A 67 -1.08 2.58 1.47
C HIS A 67 -2.27 1.70 1.74
N ASP A 68 -3.35 2.26 2.28
CA ASP A 68 -4.64 1.58 2.33
C ASP A 68 -5.45 1.96 1.09
N LEU A 69 -5.75 0.96 0.24
CA LEU A 69 -6.43 1.21 -1.03
C LEU A 69 -7.85 1.76 -0.84
N SER A 70 -8.53 1.38 0.25
CA SER A 70 -9.86 1.91 0.55
C SER A 70 -9.81 3.38 0.97
N GLN A 71 -8.76 3.79 1.69
CA GLN A 71 -8.54 5.19 2.06
C GLN A 71 -8.18 6.04 0.84
N LEU A 72 -7.31 5.54 -0.05
CA LEU A 72 -6.99 6.22 -1.31
C LEU A 72 -8.26 6.46 -2.15
N SER A 73 -9.10 5.44 -2.30
CA SER A 73 -10.37 5.57 -3.02
C SER A 73 -11.37 6.49 -2.33
N SER A 74 -11.41 6.49 -0.99
CA SER A 74 -12.25 7.40 -0.20
C SER A 74 -11.87 8.86 -0.43
N VAL A 75 -10.57 9.17 -0.49
CA VAL A 75 -10.07 10.52 -0.78
C VAL A 75 -10.54 11.01 -2.16
N LEU A 76 -10.59 10.12 -3.16
CA LEU A 76 -11.00 10.47 -4.52
C LEU A 76 -12.50 10.32 -4.78
N HIS A 77 -13.28 9.82 -3.82
CA HIS A 77 -14.69 9.47 -3.99
C HIS A 77 -14.93 8.49 -5.16
N CYS A 78 -14.03 7.52 -5.36
CA CYS A 78 -14.15 6.49 -6.38
C CYS A 78 -14.41 5.10 -5.78
N ASN A 79 -14.80 4.14 -6.64
CA ASN A 79 -14.85 2.74 -6.24
C ASN A 79 -13.43 2.20 -6.01
N VAL A 80 -13.31 1.24 -5.10
CA VAL A 80 -12.01 0.63 -4.77
C VAL A 80 -11.52 -0.23 -5.93
N MET A 81 -10.31 0.05 -6.42
CA MET A 81 -9.62 -0.78 -7.43
C MET A 81 -9.36 -2.18 -6.87
N ARG A 82 -9.32 -3.19 -7.74
CA ARG A 82 -8.89 -4.54 -7.32
C ARG A 82 -7.40 -4.51 -6.93
N MET A 83 -7.07 -5.13 -5.80
CA MET A 83 -5.68 -5.19 -5.30
C MET A 83 -4.68 -5.70 -6.35
N LEU A 84 -5.08 -6.68 -7.17
CA LEU A 84 -4.24 -7.21 -8.24
C LEU A 84 -3.89 -6.14 -9.29
N GLU A 85 -4.83 -5.26 -9.64
CA GLU A 85 -4.60 -4.19 -10.61
C GLU A 85 -3.64 -3.14 -10.06
N MET A 86 -3.78 -2.75 -8.79
CA MET A 86 -2.85 -1.83 -8.12
C MET A 86 -1.44 -2.40 -8.09
N ARG A 87 -1.30 -3.68 -7.73
CA ARG A 87 0.00 -4.37 -7.70
C ARG A 87 0.62 -4.47 -9.07
N SER A 88 -0.15 -4.87 -10.08
CA SER A 88 0.32 -4.96 -11.47
C SER A 88 0.79 -3.61 -11.98
N ALA A 89 0.04 -2.52 -11.71
CA ALA A 89 0.44 -1.18 -12.11
C ALA A 89 1.77 -0.76 -11.47
N LEU A 90 1.98 -1.02 -10.17
CA LEU A 90 3.25 -0.75 -9.49
C LEU A 90 4.41 -1.58 -10.04
N MET A 91 4.20 -2.89 -10.24
CA MET A 91 5.23 -3.80 -10.77
C MET A 91 5.63 -3.45 -12.20
N ASN A 92 4.67 -3.06 -13.04
CA ASN A 92 4.94 -2.64 -14.42
C ASN A 92 5.83 -1.38 -14.49
N GLN A 93 5.83 -0.55 -13.44
CA GLN A 93 6.71 0.61 -13.31
C GLN A 93 8.05 0.27 -12.64
N GLY A 94 8.31 -1.00 -12.32
CA GLY A 94 9.55 -1.45 -11.71
C GLY A 94 9.65 -1.25 -10.20
N TYR A 95 8.55 -0.92 -9.52
CA TYR A 95 8.53 -0.77 -8.06
C TYR A 95 8.29 -2.09 -7.36
N GLY A 96 8.92 -2.27 -6.20
CA GLY A 96 8.62 -3.35 -5.28
C GLY A 96 7.20 -3.20 -4.75
N VAL A 97 6.49 -4.31 -4.59
CA VAL A 97 5.15 -4.31 -4.00
C VAL A 97 4.93 -5.53 -3.13
N SER A 98 4.28 -5.35 -1.98
CA SER A 98 3.79 -6.44 -1.15
C SER A 98 2.45 -6.11 -0.49
N SER A 99 1.80 -7.13 0.07
CA SER A 99 0.72 -6.92 1.05
C SER A 99 1.29 -6.48 2.40
N SER A 100 0.42 -6.13 3.36
CA SER A 100 0.77 -6.13 4.79
C SER A 100 0.04 -7.26 5.51
N HIS A 101 0.73 -7.96 6.40
CA HIS A 101 0.10 -8.95 7.28
C HIS A 101 -0.93 -8.34 8.24
N THR A 102 -0.88 -7.02 8.49
CA THR A 102 -1.78 -6.32 9.44
C THR A 102 -3.08 -5.82 8.83
N ASN A 103 -3.17 -5.70 7.50
CA ASN A 103 -4.34 -5.13 6.83
C ASN A 103 -4.48 -5.71 5.41
N PRO A 104 -5.61 -6.37 5.08
CA PRO A 104 -5.83 -6.98 3.77
C PRO A 104 -5.90 -5.96 2.61
N GLN A 105 -6.23 -4.70 2.90
CA GLN A 105 -6.31 -3.61 1.92
C GLN A 105 -5.00 -2.83 1.80
N ALA A 106 -3.95 -3.25 2.51
CA ALA A 106 -2.66 -2.59 2.50
C ALA A 106 -1.80 -2.99 1.30
N VAL A 107 -1.18 -1.99 0.70
CA VAL A 107 -0.15 -2.11 -0.32
C VAL A 107 1.11 -1.42 0.22
N LYS A 108 2.16 -2.21 0.47
CA LYS A 108 3.51 -1.67 0.67
C LYS A 108 4.19 -1.56 -0.68
N THR A 109 4.91 -0.46 -0.88
CA THR A 109 5.70 -0.23 -2.08
C THR A 109 6.80 0.78 -1.80
N ASP A 110 7.91 0.67 -2.53
CA ASP A 110 8.97 1.67 -2.58
C ASP A 110 8.68 2.79 -3.61
N ALA A 111 7.52 2.74 -4.27
CA ALA A 111 7.08 3.79 -5.18
C ALA A 111 6.86 5.14 -4.45
N PRO A 112 7.29 6.25 -5.04
CA PRO A 112 6.93 7.58 -4.55
C PRO A 112 5.41 7.80 -4.53
N HIS A 113 4.94 8.65 -3.61
CA HIS A 113 3.53 9.02 -3.51
C HIS A 113 2.93 9.55 -4.84
N SER A 114 3.74 10.24 -5.65
CA SER A 114 3.34 10.72 -6.98
C SER A 114 2.88 9.59 -7.90
N VAL A 115 3.61 8.46 -7.92
CA VAL A 115 3.28 7.28 -8.74
C VAL A 115 2.00 6.62 -8.26
N VAL A 116 1.82 6.48 -6.95
CA VAL A 116 0.57 5.95 -6.37
C VAL A 116 -0.61 6.81 -6.80
N TRP A 117 -0.48 8.14 -6.76
CA TRP A 117 -1.52 9.04 -7.24
C TRP A 117 -1.69 9.02 -8.77
N ASP A 118 -0.64 8.78 -9.56
CA ASP A 118 -0.75 8.59 -11.02
C ASP A 118 -1.64 7.37 -11.34
N ILE A 119 -1.42 6.25 -10.64
CA ILE A 119 -2.22 5.02 -10.79
C ILE A 119 -3.68 5.29 -10.41
N MET A 120 -3.91 6.01 -9.30
CA MET A 120 -5.27 6.35 -8.87
C MET A 120 -5.95 7.36 -9.81
N ARG A 121 -5.22 8.29 -10.43
CA ARG A 121 -5.75 9.19 -11.48
C ARG A 121 -6.21 8.39 -12.70
N GLU A 122 -5.37 7.49 -13.18
CA GLU A 122 -5.68 6.61 -14.31
C GLU A 122 -6.93 5.76 -14.03
N TRP A 123 -7.03 5.21 -12.81
CA TRP A 123 -8.22 4.48 -12.38
C TRP A 123 -9.51 5.29 -12.48
N VAL A 124 -9.48 6.55 -12.02
CA VAL A 124 -10.63 7.46 -12.09
C VAL A 124 -10.95 7.87 -13.53
N GLN A 125 -9.95 8.00 -14.40
CA GLN A 125 -10.19 8.23 -15.83
C GLN A 125 -10.92 7.06 -16.48
N ARG A 126 -10.52 5.81 -16.16
CA ARG A 126 -11.17 4.58 -16.64
C ARG A 126 -12.54 4.33 -15.98
N ASN A 127 -12.75 4.83 -14.77
CA ASN A 127 -13.97 4.67 -13.98
C ASN A 127 -14.51 6.04 -13.51
N PRO A 128 -15.19 6.78 -14.39
CA PRO A 128 -15.59 8.15 -14.09
C PRO A 128 -16.47 8.29 -12.84
N ILE A 129 -16.09 9.22 -11.97
CA ILE A 129 -16.81 9.55 -10.74
C ILE A 129 -17.75 10.75 -10.93
N LYS A 130 -18.64 10.97 -9.96
CA LYS A 130 -19.41 12.21 -9.87
C LYS A 130 -18.47 13.40 -9.61
N LYS A 131 -18.90 14.61 -10.01
CA LYS A 131 -18.16 15.84 -9.73
C LYS A 131 -17.86 15.96 -8.23
N VAL A 132 -16.58 16.15 -7.93
CA VAL A 132 -16.08 16.41 -6.58
C VAL A 132 -16.15 17.91 -6.27
N SER A 133 -16.17 18.27 -4.99
CA SER A 133 -16.15 19.68 -4.57
C SER A 133 -14.85 20.37 -5.02
N PRO A 134 -14.90 21.60 -5.58
CA PRO A 134 -13.70 22.30 -6.06
C PRO A 134 -12.58 22.46 -5.02
N ASP A 135 -12.95 22.64 -3.75
CA ASP A 135 -12.00 22.85 -2.64
C ASP A 135 -11.57 21.56 -1.95
N SER A 136 -11.94 20.40 -2.51
CA SER A 136 -11.59 19.09 -1.93
C SER A 136 -10.17 18.63 -2.29
N PRO A 137 -9.53 17.79 -1.45
CA PRO A 137 -8.29 17.12 -1.82
C PRO A 137 -8.40 16.34 -3.13
N ALA A 138 -9.57 15.72 -3.39
CA ALA A 138 -9.87 15.01 -4.63
C ALA A 138 -9.69 15.90 -5.86
N ALA A 139 -10.28 17.10 -5.84
CA ALA A 139 -10.18 18.04 -6.96
C ALA A 139 -8.73 18.43 -7.24
N CYS A 140 -7.94 18.72 -6.19
CA CYS A 140 -6.53 19.07 -6.35
C CYS A 140 -5.70 17.90 -6.91
N ILE A 141 -5.89 16.68 -6.39
CA ILE A 141 -5.15 15.50 -6.85
C ILE A 141 -5.49 15.15 -8.30
N LEU A 142 -6.78 15.22 -8.68
CA LEU A 142 -7.26 14.88 -10.02
C LEU A 142 -6.96 15.95 -11.07
N SER A 143 -6.74 17.21 -10.65
CA SER A 143 -6.35 18.31 -11.56
C SER A 143 -4.90 18.23 -12.04
N LYS A 144 -4.06 17.41 -11.40
CA LYS A 144 -2.64 17.28 -11.73
C LYS A 144 -2.45 16.30 -12.86
N GLU A 145 -1.54 16.64 -13.78
CA GLU A 145 -1.13 15.73 -14.84
C GLU A 145 -0.33 14.56 -14.25
N SER A 146 -0.49 13.38 -14.86
CA SER A 146 0.26 12.20 -14.42
C SER A 146 1.71 12.28 -14.88
N SER A 147 2.63 12.05 -13.95
CA SER A 147 4.07 12.09 -14.23
C SER A 147 4.60 10.80 -14.88
N THR A 148 3.86 9.71 -14.71
CA THR A 148 4.19 8.36 -15.16
C THR A 148 3.08 7.82 -16.07
N GLN A 149 3.44 7.16 -17.17
CA GLN A 149 2.46 6.47 -18.02
C GLN A 149 2.07 5.14 -17.38
N VAL A 150 0.87 5.07 -16.81
CA VAL A 150 0.35 3.85 -16.17
C VAL A 150 -0.32 2.98 -17.23
N SER A 151 0.32 1.85 -17.59
CA SER A 151 -0.25 0.83 -18.49
C SER A 151 -1.03 -0.22 -17.71
#